data_AF-A0A844MJ63-F1
#
_entry.id   AF-A0A844MJ63-F1
#
_cell.length_a   1.000
_cell.length_b   1.000
_cell.length_c   1.000
_cell.angle_alpha   90.00
_cell.angle_beta   90.00
_cell.angle_gamma   90.00
#
_symmetry.space_group_name_H-M   'P 1'
#
loop_
_entity.id
_entity.type
_entity.pdbx_description
1 polymer ?
#
loop_
_entity_poly.entity_id
_entity_poly.type
_entity_poly.pdbx_seq_one_letter_code
_entity_poly.pdbx_strand_id
1 'polypeptide(L)'
;MFQDITAEFATIAQRLRQSTVKVWSSSFGSGSGVIWRSDGVIITNAHVATHNRARVELWDGRVYEAVRISIDPTKDLAALKIARTDLPVATIGNSNALRVGEVVLAVGNPFGDRGAVTSGIIHASKQHAVIADIQLFPGNSGGPLADCRGRVIGINTMIAYGLAIAIPSLTVENFLRDLHPVVGAI
;
A
#
# COMPACT_ATOMS: atom_id res chain seq x y z
N MET A 1 9.33 14.69 -26.14
CA MET A 1 9.80 15.20 -24.83
C MET A 1 8.67 15.27 -23.79
N PHE A 2 7.60 16.05 -23.96
CA PHE A 2 6.50 16.08 -22.96
C PHE A 2 5.50 14.91 -23.07
N GLN A 3 5.26 14.37 -24.28
CA GLN A 3 4.41 13.18 -24.44
C GLN A 3 5.03 11.93 -23.77
N ASP A 4 6.36 11.90 -23.64
CA ASP A 4 7.08 10.79 -23.03
C ASP A 4 6.84 10.72 -21.52
N ILE A 5 6.78 11.88 -20.84
CA ILE A 5 6.54 11.95 -19.39
C ILE A 5 5.14 11.43 -19.04
N THR A 6 4.11 11.83 -19.78
CA THR A 6 2.74 11.34 -19.51
C THR A 6 2.64 9.82 -19.70
N ALA A 7 3.29 9.28 -20.73
CA ALA A 7 3.33 7.83 -20.98
C ALA A 7 4.10 7.08 -19.89
N GLU A 8 5.20 7.64 -19.40
CA GLU A 8 5.95 7.09 -18.26
C GLU A 8 5.13 7.07 -16.98
N PHE A 9 4.46 8.18 -16.64
CA PHE A 9 3.57 8.25 -15.49
C PHE A 9 2.43 7.25 -15.58
N ALA A 10 1.81 7.09 -16.76
CA ALA A 10 0.78 6.08 -16.98
C ALA A 10 1.31 4.65 -16.80
N THR A 11 2.54 4.38 -17.25
CA THR A 11 3.21 3.08 -17.07
C THR A 11 3.51 2.81 -15.60
N ILE A 12 3.99 3.81 -14.86
CA ILE A 12 4.24 3.72 -13.41
C ILE A 12 2.93 3.47 -12.67
N ALA A 13 1.89 4.24 -12.98
CA ALA A 13 0.55 4.08 -12.44
C ALA A 13 0.02 2.66 -12.68
N GLN A 14 0.16 2.12 -13.89
CA GLN A 14 -0.27 0.76 -14.22
C GLN A 14 0.46 -0.29 -13.36
N ARG A 15 1.77 -0.18 -13.20
CA ARG A 15 2.55 -1.11 -12.36
C ARG A 15 2.11 -1.04 -10.90
N LEU A 16 1.93 0.16 -10.35
CA LEU A 16 1.44 0.35 -8.98
C LEU A 16 0.03 -0.22 -8.80
N ARG A 17 -0.87 -0.05 -9.77
CA ARG A 17 -2.21 -0.65 -9.77
C ARG A 17 -2.15 -2.18 -9.74
N GLN A 18 -1.22 -2.80 -10.48
CA GLN A 18 -1.07 -4.26 -10.50
C GLN A 18 -0.64 -4.83 -9.15
N SER A 19 0.22 -4.12 -8.40
CA SER A 19 0.63 -4.51 -7.06
C SER A 19 -0.32 -4.04 -5.94
N THR A 20 -1.38 -3.31 -6.27
CA THR A 20 -2.36 -2.80 -5.30
C THR A 20 -3.60 -3.68 -5.32
N VAL A 21 -4.07 -4.08 -4.15
CA VAL A 21 -5.26 -4.90 -3.97
C VAL A 21 -6.34 -4.14 -3.22
N LYS A 22 -7.59 -4.56 -3.38
CA LYS A 22 -8.71 -4.12 -2.55
C LYS A 22 -8.90 -5.11 -1.40
N VAL A 23 -9.14 -4.60 -0.20
CA VAL A 23 -9.25 -5.40 1.04
C VAL A 23 -10.60 -5.15 1.70
N TRP A 24 -11.33 -6.21 2.03
CA TRP A 24 -12.52 -6.15 2.89
C TRP A 24 -12.31 -7.01 4.12
N SER A 25 -12.32 -6.40 5.31
CA SER A 25 -12.28 -7.15 6.57
C SER A 25 -13.67 -7.36 7.18
N SER A 26 -14.70 -6.65 6.71
CA SER A 26 -16.10 -6.79 7.12
C SER A 26 -17.03 -6.32 6.00
N SER A 27 -18.34 -6.50 6.15
CA SER A 27 -19.34 -6.12 5.14
C SER A 27 -19.45 -4.61 4.89
N PHE A 28 -18.91 -3.77 5.77
CA PHE A 28 -19.14 -2.31 5.77
C PHE A 28 -17.87 -1.47 5.61
N GLY A 29 -16.69 -2.09 5.49
CA GLY A 29 -15.42 -1.37 5.39
C GLY A 29 -14.48 -2.00 4.36
N SER A 30 -13.98 -1.17 3.44
CA SER A 30 -12.94 -1.56 2.48
C SER A 30 -11.75 -0.60 2.52
N GLY A 31 -10.56 -1.16 2.37
CA GLY A 31 -9.33 -0.42 2.17
C GLY A 31 -8.55 -0.97 0.97
N SER A 32 -7.29 -0.62 0.91
CA SER A 32 -6.33 -1.13 -0.05
C SER A 32 -5.24 -1.94 0.63
N GLY A 33 -4.47 -2.67 -0.15
CA GLY A 33 -3.26 -3.36 0.30
C GLY A 33 -2.20 -3.35 -0.79
N VAL A 34 -0.95 -3.62 -0.41
CA VAL A 34 0.18 -3.73 -1.32
C VAL A 34 0.70 -5.16 -1.30
N ILE A 35 0.80 -5.79 -2.47
CA ILE A 35 1.45 -7.10 -2.63
C ILE A 35 2.95 -6.89 -2.39
N TRP A 36 3.43 -7.32 -1.22
CA TRP A 36 4.79 -7.08 -0.75
C TRP A 36 5.74 -8.24 -1.05
N ARG A 37 5.21 -9.46 -1.14
CA ARG A 37 5.97 -10.65 -1.55
C ARG A 37 5.18 -11.47 -2.57
N SER A 38 5.90 -12.11 -3.49
CA SER A 38 5.32 -12.89 -4.59
C SER A 38 4.57 -14.13 -4.11
N ASP A 39 4.84 -14.59 -2.89
CA ASP A 39 4.19 -15.72 -2.25
C ASP A 39 2.86 -15.33 -1.56
N GLY A 40 2.32 -14.14 -1.80
CA GLY A 40 0.98 -13.77 -1.32
C GLY A 40 0.95 -13.01 0.00
N VAL A 41 2.08 -12.47 0.47
CA VAL A 41 2.09 -11.52 1.60
C VAL A 41 1.68 -10.13 1.11
N ILE A 42 0.66 -9.58 1.76
CA ILE A 42 0.09 -8.27 1.47
C ILE A 42 0.18 -7.41 2.72
N ILE A 43 0.65 -6.18 2.57
CA ILE A 43 0.66 -5.17 3.62
C ILE A 43 -0.57 -4.28 3.48
N THR A 44 -1.21 -3.98 4.61
CA THR A 44 -2.31 -3.02 4.70
C THR A 44 -2.28 -2.35 6.07
N ASN A 45 -3.25 -1.48 6.37
CA ASN A 45 -3.36 -0.90 7.70
C ASN A 45 -4.03 -1.83 8.70
N ALA A 46 -3.67 -1.69 9.98
CA ALA A 46 -4.29 -2.43 11.07
C ALA A 46 -5.80 -2.09 11.18
N HIS A 47 -6.17 -0.83 11.00
CA HIS A 47 -7.57 -0.41 11.01
C HIS A 47 -8.37 -0.88 9.79
N VAL A 48 -7.71 -1.31 8.70
CA VAL A 48 -8.37 -1.94 7.54
C VAL A 48 -8.58 -3.43 7.80
N ALA A 49 -7.56 -4.13 8.30
CA ALA A 49 -7.59 -5.56 8.60
C ALA A 49 -8.00 -5.81 10.06
N THR A 50 -9.23 -5.46 10.44
CA THR A 50 -9.72 -5.55 11.83
C THR A 50 -10.01 -6.98 12.29
N HIS A 51 -10.29 -7.89 11.37
CA HIS A 51 -10.61 -9.30 11.66
C HIS A 51 -9.47 -10.24 11.23
N ASN A 52 -9.50 -11.49 11.73
CA ASN A 52 -8.51 -12.51 11.36
C ASN A 52 -8.63 -12.96 9.89
N ARG A 53 -9.81 -12.81 9.30
CA ARG A 53 -10.08 -13.12 7.89
C ARG A 53 -10.45 -11.85 7.14
N ALA A 54 -10.04 -11.79 5.89
CA ALA A 54 -10.40 -10.73 4.96
C ALA A 54 -10.59 -11.32 3.56
N ARG A 55 -11.27 -10.58 2.70
CA ARG A 55 -11.27 -10.84 1.25
C ARG A 55 -10.30 -9.87 0.60
N VAL A 56 -9.51 -10.38 -0.33
CA VAL A 56 -8.57 -9.61 -1.14
C VAL A 56 -8.97 -9.76 -2.60
N GLU A 57 -9.14 -8.64 -3.29
CA GLU A 57 -9.38 -8.62 -4.74
C GLU A 57 -8.17 -8.02 -5.45
N LEU A 58 -7.62 -8.79 -6.39
CA LEU A 58 -6.50 -8.38 -7.22
C LEU A 58 -6.95 -7.42 -8.33
N TRP A 59 -5.97 -6.72 -8.92
CA TRP A 59 -6.15 -5.77 -10.01
C TRP A 59 -6.97 -6.32 -11.20
N ASP A 60 -6.92 -7.63 -11.43
CA ASP A 60 -7.51 -8.31 -12.58
C ASP A 60 -8.95 -8.80 -12.38
N GLY A 61 -9.51 -8.76 -11.17
CA GLY A 61 -10.83 -9.39 -10.93
C GLY A 61 -10.84 -10.41 -9.81
N ARG A 62 -9.74 -11.15 -9.67
CA ARG A 62 -9.74 -12.37 -8.87
C ARG A 62 -9.80 -12.05 -7.38
N VAL A 63 -10.68 -12.77 -6.67
CA VAL A 63 -10.89 -12.61 -5.23
C VAL A 63 -10.35 -13.84 -4.50
N TYR A 64 -9.65 -13.59 -3.39
CA TYR A 64 -9.06 -14.59 -2.53
C TYR A 64 -9.46 -14.37 -1.08
N GLU A 65 -9.67 -15.46 -0.36
CA GLU A 65 -9.66 -15.42 1.11
C GLU A 65 -8.24 -15.14 1.60
N ALA A 66 -8.14 -14.25 2.58
CA ALA A 66 -6.89 -13.85 3.20
C ALA A 66 -6.95 -14.05 4.71
N VAL A 67 -5.82 -14.48 5.28
CA VAL A 67 -5.65 -14.60 6.74
C VAL A 67 -4.68 -13.52 7.21
N ARG A 68 -5.01 -12.85 8.31
CA ARG A 68 -4.10 -11.91 8.96
C ARG A 68 -3.03 -12.68 9.73
N ILE A 69 -1.78 -12.58 9.27
CA ILE A 69 -0.63 -13.30 9.83
C ILE A 69 0.17 -12.46 10.83
N SER A 70 0.02 -11.13 10.81
CA SER A 70 0.58 -10.24 11.83
C SER A 70 -0.18 -8.91 11.86
N ILE A 71 -0.13 -8.22 12.99
CA ILE A 71 -0.72 -6.91 13.20
C ILE A 71 0.09 -6.14 14.24
N ASP A 72 0.33 -4.86 13.96
CA ASP A 72 0.89 -3.88 14.88
C ASP A 72 -0.02 -2.65 14.87
N PRO A 73 -0.99 -2.56 15.79
CA PRO A 73 -1.90 -1.42 15.88
C PRO A 73 -1.19 -0.11 16.21
N THR A 74 -0.02 -0.15 16.85
CA THR A 74 0.71 1.08 17.23
C THR A 74 1.33 1.77 16.02
N LYS A 75 1.73 0.99 15.02
CA LYS A 75 2.23 1.48 13.73
C LYS A 75 1.15 1.53 12.65
N ASP A 76 -0.07 1.09 12.98
CA ASP A 76 -1.19 0.92 12.06
C ASP A 76 -0.84 0.01 10.86
N LEU A 77 -0.14 -1.09 11.11
CA LEU A 77 0.25 -2.08 10.09
C LEU A 77 -0.40 -3.44 10.33
N ALA A 78 -0.75 -4.12 9.24
CA ALA A 78 -1.13 -5.52 9.24
C ALA A 78 -0.54 -6.24 8.02
N ALA A 79 -0.19 -7.51 8.21
CA ALA A 79 0.18 -8.43 7.14
C ALA A 79 -0.93 -9.45 6.92
N LEU A 80 -1.40 -9.53 5.69
CA LEU A 80 -2.35 -10.55 5.21
C LEU A 80 -1.61 -11.58 4.35
N LYS A 81 -2.11 -12.81 4.33
CA LYS A 81 -1.63 -13.90 3.49
C LYS A 81 -2.77 -14.46 2.66
N ILE A 82 -2.57 -14.57 1.35
CA ILE A 82 -3.43 -15.33 0.44
C ILE A 82 -2.69 -16.58 -0.07
N ALA A 83 -3.44 -17.64 -0.38
CA ALA A 83 -2.90 -18.87 -0.95
C ALA A 83 -2.62 -18.73 -2.46
N ARG A 84 -1.67 -17.85 -2.83
CA ARG A 84 -1.30 -17.60 -4.23
C ARG A 84 0.16 -17.20 -4.38
N THR A 85 0.81 -17.71 -5.42
CA THR A 85 2.19 -17.37 -5.83
C THR A 85 2.22 -16.58 -7.14
N ASP A 86 3.41 -16.12 -7.52
CA ASP A 86 3.71 -15.46 -8.80
C ASP A 86 2.88 -14.19 -9.03
N LEU A 87 2.63 -13.48 -7.92
CA LEU A 87 1.91 -12.23 -7.93
C LEU A 87 2.80 -11.06 -8.39
N PRO A 88 2.22 -10.01 -9.01
CA PRO A 88 2.94 -8.78 -9.34
C PRO A 88 3.29 -8.02 -8.05
N VAL A 89 4.54 -8.14 -7.62
CA VAL A 89 5.03 -7.54 -6.37
C VAL A 89 5.41 -6.07 -6.56
N ALA A 90 5.13 -5.25 -5.55
CA ALA A 90 5.62 -3.88 -5.50
C ALA A 90 7.16 -3.84 -5.46
N THR A 91 7.76 -2.93 -6.22
CA THR A 91 9.18 -2.60 -6.04
C THR A 91 9.31 -1.68 -4.83
N ILE A 92 10.12 -2.04 -3.83
CA ILE A 92 10.24 -1.26 -2.59
C ILE A 92 11.34 -0.21 -2.71
N GLY A 93 11.03 1.03 -2.34
CA GLY A 93 11.95 2.15 -2.29
C GLY A 93 12.49 2.39 -0.88
N ASN A 94 13.60 3.14 -0.78
CA ASN A 94 14.19 3.49 0.51
C ASN A 94 13.59 4.80 1.05
N SER A 95 12.72 4.71 2.06
CA SER A 95 12.09 5.88 2.69
C SER A 95 13.06 6.79 3.46
N ASN A 96 14.27 6.33 3.80
CA ASN A 96 15.27 7.17 4.47
C ASN A 96 16.01 8.12 3.53
N ALA A 97 15.93 7.89 2.21
CA ALA A 97 16.61 8.71 1.21
C ALA A 97 15.69 9.76 0.58
N LEU A 98 14.47 9.92 1.11
CA LEU A 98 13.47 10.85 0.59
C LEU A 98 13.89 12.30 0.78
N ARG A 99 13.58 13.14 -0.20
CA ARG A 99 13.78 14.59 -0.12
C ARG A 99 12.44 15.31 -0.19
N VAL A 100 12.32 16.38 0.60
CA VAL A 100 11.21 17.32 0.47
C VAL A 100 11.18 17.86 -0.96
N GLY A 101 9.98 17.93 -1.55
CA GLY A 101 9.76 18.34 -2.94
C GLY A 101 9.83 17.21 -3.98
N GLU A 102 10.15 15.97 -3.60
CA GLU A 102 10.03 14.84 -4.53
C GLU A 102 8.58 14.56 -4.89
N VAL A 103 8.31 14.33 -6.19
CA VAL A 103 7.00 13.93 -6.69
C VAL A 103 6.68 12.51 -6.24
N VAL A 104 5.47 12.33 -5.74
CA VAL A 104 4.95 11.07 -5.26
C VAL A 104 3.59 10.75 -5.88
N LEU A 105 3.31 9.46 -6.01
CA LEU A 105 2.02 8.94 -6.42
C LEU A 105 1.42 8.13 -5.27
N ALA A 106 0.11 8.20 -5.11
CA ALA A 106 -0.64 7.24 -4.30
C ALA A 106 -1.63 6.47 -5.17
N VAL A 107 -1.78 5.19 -4.86
CA VAL A 107 -2.79 4.33 -5.46
C VAL A 107 -3.67 3.75 -4.38
N GLY A 108 -4.96 3.62 -4.66
CA GLY A 108 -5.90 2.97 -3.76
C GLY A 108 -7.21 2.63 -4.45
N ASN A 109 -8.18 2.20 -3.65
CA ASN A 109 -9.49 1.79 -4.15
C ASN A 109 -10.63 2.61 -3.51
N PRO A 110 -10.63 3.95 -3.66
CA PRO A 110 -11.63 4.80 -3.05
C PRO A 110 -13.03 4.54 -3.62
N PHE A 111 -14.04 4.58 -2.76
CA PHE A 111 -15.45 4.32 -3.11
C PHE A 111 -15.72 2.99 -3.85
N GLY A 112 -14.74 2.09 -3.86
CA GLY A 112 -14.80 0.83 -4.54
C GLY A 112 -14.26 0.82 -5.97
N ASP A 113 -13.88 1.96 -6.53
CA ASP A 113 -13.21 2.08 -7.83
C ASP A 113 -11.80 1.50 -7.78
N ARG A 114 -11.39 0.79 -8.84
CA ARG A 114 -10.15 0.00 -8.83
C ARG A 114 -8.92 0.82 -9.21
N GLY A 115 -8.01 0.97 -8.26
CA GLY A 115 -6.67 1.52 -8.50
C GLY A 115 -6.71 2.97 -8.97
N ALA A 116 -7.49 3.81 -8.30
CA ALA A 116 -7.45 5.25 -8.51
C ALA A 116 -6.05 5.77 -8.17
N VAL A 117 -5.53 6.65 -9.01
CA VAL A 117 -4.19 7.21 -8.88
C VAL A 117 -4.29 8.71 -8.63
N THR A 118 -3.51 9.18 -7.68
CA THR A 118 -3.39 10.61 -7.33
C THR A 118 -1.90 10.92 -7.16
N SER A 119 -1.53 12.19 -7.28
CA SER A 119 -0.14 12.64 -7.22
C SER A 119 0.00 13.91 -6.40
N GLY A 120 1.18 14.10 -5.82
CA GLY A 120 1.57 15.29 -5.07
C GLY A 120 3.07 15.32 -4.85
N ILE A 121 3.52 16.03 -3.83
CA ILE A 121 4.91 16.21 -3.44
C ILE A 121 5.11 15.93 -1.95
N ILE A 122 6.33 15.51 -1.60
CA ILE A 122 6.71 15.32 -0.20
C ILE A 122 6.83 16.68 0.49
N HIS A 123 6.06 16.89 1.55
CA HIS A 123 6.14 18.03 2.45
C HIS A 123 7.17 17.81 3.56
N ALA A 124 7.20 16.61 4.15
CA ALA A 124 8.16 16.25 5.18
C ALA A 124 8.39 14.74 5.22
N SER A 125 9.59 14.33 5.61
CA SER A 125 9.92 12.94 5.90
C SER A 125 10.49 12.85 7.31
N LYS A 126 9.90 12.00 8.14
CA LYS A 126 10.30 11.71 9.52
C LYS A 126 10.45 10.20 9.68
N GLN A 127 11.11 9.76 10.76
CA GLN A 127 11.40 8.35 11.02
C GLN A 127 10.16 7.43 10.92
N HIS A 128 8.98 7.91 11.31
CA HIS A 128 7.73 7.13 11.33
C HIS A 128 6.62 7.69 10.44
N ALA A 129 6.89 8.72 9.63
CA ALA A 129 5.87 9.34 8.80
C ALA A 129 6.48 10.00 7.56
N VAL A 130 5.93 9.67 6.39
CA VAL A 130 6.07 10.47 5.18
C VAL A 130 4.81 11.33 5.07
N ILE A 131 4.99 12.64 4.89
CA ILE A 131 3.91 13.62 4.83
C ILE A 131 3.93 14.25 3.43
N ALA A 132 2.79 14.25 2.74
CA ALA A 132 2.65 14.75 1.38
C ALA A 132 1.33 15.51 1.18
N ASP A 133 1.29 16.43 0.22
CA ASP A 133 0.07 17.14 -0.23
C ASP A 133 -0.71 16.32 -1.27
N ILE A 134 -0.99 15.06 -0.92
CA ILE A 134 -1.82 14.19 -1.75
C ILE A 134 -3.25 14.19 -1.23
N GLN A 135 -4.22 14.33 -2.15
CA GLN A 135 -5.62 14.12 -1.85
C GLN A 135 -5.93 12.63 -1.74
N LEU A 136 -6.28 12.17 -0.52
CA LEU A 136 -6.74 10.80 -0.26
C LEU A 136 -8.18 10.79 0.22
N PHE A 137 -8.91 9.74 -0.17
CA PHE A 137 -10.27 9.43 0.23
C PHE A 137 -10.33 8.08 0.98
N PRO A 138 -11.41 7.80 1.74
CA PRO A 138 -11.67 6.47 2.28
C PRO A 138 -11.52 5.39 1.20
N GLY A 139 -10.76 4.34 1.50
CA GLY A 139 -10.37 3.28 0.55
C GLY A 139 -8.91 3.36 0.07
N ASN A 140 -8.22 4.49 0.26
CA ASN A 140 -6.78 4.59 0.01
C ASN A 140 -5.91 4.02 1.15
N SER A 141 -6.45 3.95 2.37
CA SER A 141 -5.77 3.36 3.52
C SER A 141 -5.26 1.96 3.19
N GLY A 142 -3.98 1.71 3.40
CA GLY A 142 -3.27 0.47 3.12
C GLY A 142 -2.71 0.37 1.70
N GLY A 143 -3.02 1.33 0.81
CA GLY A 143 -2.46 1.43 -0.54
C GLY A 143 -1.06 2.06 -0.56
N PRO A 144 -0.32 1.95 -1.68
CA PRO A 144 1.05 2.43 -1.75
C PRO A 144 1.13 3.96 -1.87
N LEU A 145 2.12 4.54 -1.18
CA LEU A 145 2.75 5.81 -1.55
C LEU A 145 4.06 5.47 -2.27
N ALA A 146 4.25 5.97 -3.48
CA ALA A 146 5.38 5.63 -4.35
C ALA A 146 6.09 6.87 -4.88
N ASP A 147 7.39 6.74 -5.16
CA ASP A 147 8.16 7.78 -5.83
C ASP A 147 7.89 7.82 -7.35
N CYS A 148 8.48 8.79 -8.05
CA CYS A 148 8.38 8.94 -9.51
C CYS A 148 9.03 7.81 -10.33
N ARG A 149 9.61 6.79 -9.68
CA ARG A 149 10.11 5.56 -10.34
C ARG A 149 9.15 4.39 -10.12
N GLY A 150 8.03 4.60 -9.43
CA GLY A 150 7.07 3.55 -9.07
C GLY A 150 7.55 2.66 -7.93
N ARG A 151 8.54 3.10 -7.14
CA ARG A 151 9.00 2.35 -5.97
C ARG A 151 8.15 2.76 -4.77
N VAL A 152 7.58 1.79 -4.06
CA VAL A 152 6.77 2.02 -2.86
C VAL A 152 7.66 2.48 -1.72
N ILE A 153 7.47 3.72 -1.29
CA ILE A 153 8.21 4.38 -0.20
C ILE A 153 7.40 4.45 1.10
N GLY A 154 6.13 4.05 1.07
CA GLY A 154 5.30 3.94 2.25
C GLY A 154 3.90 3.39 1.98
N ILE A 155 3.12 3.26 3.05
CA ILE A 155 1.72 2.80 3.05
C ILE A 155 0.83 3.94 3.52
N ASN A 156 -0.10 4.40 2.67
CA ASN A 156 -1.04 5.46 3.01
C ASN A 156 -1.89 5.06 4.20
N THR A 157 -2.06 5.95 5.19
CA THR A 157 -2.70 5.59 6.46
C THR A 157 -3.82 6.54 6.86
N MET A 158 -3.57 7.85 6.83
CA MET A 158 -4.54 8.86 7.29
C MET A 158 -4.30 10.22 6.64
N ILE A 159 -5.27 11.13 6.81
CA ILE A 159 -5.09 12.56 6.58
C ILE A 159 -5.02 13.27 7.93
N ALA A 160 -4.01 14.12 8.12
CA ALA A 160 -3.90 14.99 9.29
C ALA A 160 -3.54 16.41 8.86
N TYR A 161 -4.28 17.41 9.37
CA TYR A 161 -4.10 18.82 9.02
C TYR A 161 -4.13 19.09 7.50
N GLY A 162 -4.94 18.34 6.76
CA GLY A 162 -5.06 18.46 5.31
C GLY A 162 -3.93 17.80 4.50
N LEU A 163 -2.97 17.13 5.16
CA LEU A 163 -1.87 16.41 4.50
C LEU A 163 -2.02 14.91 4.65
N ALA A 164 -1.63 14.17 3.61
CA ALA A 164 -1.53 12.73 3.65
C ALA A 164 -0.35 12.28 4.51
N ILE A 165 -0.58 11.27 5.34
CA ILE A 165 0.45 10.59 6.10
C ILE A 165 0.54 9.15 5.60
N ALA A 166 1.76 8.72 5.32
CA ALA A 166 2.10 7.34 5.01
C ALA A 166 3.13 6.77 5.99
N ILE A 167 2.99 5.49 6.31
CA ILE A 167 3.94 4.72 7.11
C ILE A 167 5.16 4.42 6.22
N PRO A 168 6.38 4.83 6.59
CA PRO A 168 7.58 4.65 5.75
C PRO A 168 7.86 3.18 5.40
N SER A 169 8.36 2.90 4.19
CA SER A 169 8.70 1.55 3.75
C SER A 169 9.69 0.85 4.67
N LEU A 170 10.64 1.58 5.27
CA LEU A 170 11.54 1.01 6.27
C LEU A 170 10.80 0.51 7.51
N THR A 171 9.76 1.20 7.95
CA THR A 171 8.92 0.77 9.08
C THR A 171 8.19 -0.53 8.75
N VAL A 172 7.74 -0.68 7.50
CA VAL A 172 7.12 -1.91 7.00
C VAL A 172 8.12 -3.06 6.95
N GLU A 173 9.33 -2.83 6.42
CA GLU A 173 10.39 -3.84 6.38
C GLU A 173 10.76 -4.32 7.79
N ASN A 174 10.86 -3.41 8.76
CA ASN A 174 11.11 -3.79 10.16
C ASN A 174 9.95 -4.62 10.74
N PHE A 175 8.71 -4.22 10.49
CA PHE A 175 7.52 -4.98 10.89
C PHE A 175 7.50 -6.40 10.30
N LEU A 176 7.95 -6.57 9.05
CA LEU A 176 8.01 -7.86 8.39
C LEU A 176 9.17 -8.75 8.87
N ARG A 177 10.24 -8.20 9.43
CA ARG A 177 11.33 -9.01 10.03
C ARG A 177 10.89 -9.77 11.27
N ASP A 178 9.94 -9.21 12.00
CA ASP A 178 9.37 -9.82 13.21
C ASP A 178 8.35 -10.94 12.87
N LEU A 179 8.02 -11.15 11.59
CA LEU A 179 7.23 -12.29 11.15
C LEU A 179 8.06 -13.57 11.20
N HIS A 180 7.79 -14.41 12.19
CA HIS A 180 8.20 -15.81 12.14
C HIS A 180 7.45 -16.54 11.01
N PRO A 181 8.09 -17.49 10.30
CA PRO A 181 7.40 -18.29 9.29
C PRO A 181 6.22 -19.01 9.94
N VAL A 182 5.01 -18.77 9.40
CA VAL A 182 3.81 -19.51 9.81
C VAL A 182 3.95 -20.93 9.31
N VAL A 183 4.44 -21.83 10.17
CA VAL A 183 4.43 -23.27 9.93
C VAL A 183 2.98 -23.74 10.01
N GLY A 184 2.39 -24.16 8.90
CA GLY A 184 1.17 -24.98 8.90
C GLY A 184 -0.19 -24.28 8.73
N ALA A 185 -0.27 -23.16 8.01
CA ALA A 185 -1.57 -22.55 7.67
C ALA A 185 -1.79 -22.40 6.16
N ILE A 186 -1.80 -23.52 5.44
CA ILE A 186 -2.59 -23.72 4.22
C ILE A 186 -2.98 -25.18 4.12
#